data_AF-A0A072U1A5-F1
#
_entry.id   AF-A0A072U1A5-F1
#
_cell.length_a   1.000
_cell.length_b   1.000
_cell.length_c   1.000
_cell.angle_alpha   90.00
_cell.angle_beta   90.00
_cell.angle_gamma   90.00
#
_symmetry.space_group_name_H-M   'P 1'
#
loop_
_entity.id
_entity.type
_entity.pdbx_description
1 polymer ?
#
loop_
_entity_poly.entity_id
_entity_poly.type
_entity_poly.pdbx_seq_one_letter_code
_entity_poly.pdbx_strand_id
1 'polypeptide(L)' 'MEDECRTPRLLQNQIPAVFICPPPPPRKKPVVGMRRPPPKEGYFQPPDLDSLFVYVARKEACA' A
#
# COMPACT_ATOMS: atom_id res chain seq x y z
N MET A 1 40.36 -5.92 28.45
CA MET A 1 40.89 -5.14 27.32
C MET A 1 39.70 -4.87 26.45
N GLU A 2 39.13 -3.67 26.56
CA GLU A 2 37.92 -3.33 25.82
C GLU A 2 38.38 -2.73 24.50
N ASP A 3 38.42 -3.56 23.45
CA ASP A 3 38.64 -3.10 22.10
C ASP A 3 37.41 -2.31 21.66
N GLU A 4 37.48 -0.99 21.83
CA GLU A 4 36.45 -0.07 21.40
C GLU A 4 36.33 -0.15 19.86
N CYS A 5 35.22 -0.69 19.37
CA CYS A 5 34.92 -0.76 17.95
C CYS A 5 34.93 0.66 17.34
N ARG A 6 35.94 0.96 16.53
CA ARG A 6 36.09 2.26 15.85
C ARG A 6 36.03 2.10 14.34
N THR A 7 35.37 3.05 13.68
CA THR A 7 35.34 3.14 12.22
C THR A 7 36.77 3.29 11.67
N PRO A 8 37.20 2.45 10.70
CA PRO A 8 38.50 2.56 10.06
C PRO A 8 38.68 3.93 9.37
N ARG A 9 39.76 4.64 9.69
CA ARG A 9 40.02 6.01 9.19
C ARG A 9 40.92 6.09 7.96
N LEU A 10 41.52 4.98 7.55
CA LEU A 10 42.39 4.92 6.38
C LEU A 10 41.60 5.31 5.13
N LEU A 11 42.19 6.15 4.27
CA LEU A 11 41.54 6.69 3.07
C LEU A 11 40.99 5.58 2.14
N GLN A 12 41.70 4.46 2.02
CA GLN A 12 41.26 3.30 1.24
C GLN A 12 39.94 2.67 1.74
N ASN A 13 39.58 2.89 3.01
CA ASN A 13 38.37 2.37 3.64
C ASN A 13 37.24 3.41 3.70
N GLN A 14 37.49 4.64 3.23
CA GLN A 14 36.48 5.69 3.20
C GLN A 14 35.68 5.61 1.89
N ILE A 15 34.36 5.78 1.97
CA ILE A 15 33.52 5.92 0.79
C ILE A 15 33.90 7.24 0.10
N PRO A 16 34.13 7.24 -1.23
CA PRO A 16 34.43 8.48 -1.95
C PRO A 16 33.35 9.54 -1.70
N ALA A 17 33.77 10.71 -1.23
CA ALA A 17 32.85 11.83 -0.95
C ALA A 17 32.12 12.32 -2.21
N VAL A 18 32.69 12.07 -3.38
CA VAL A 18 32.13 12.44 -4.68
C VAL A 18 31.17 11.35 -5.14
N PHE A 19 30.00 11.27 -4.51
CA PHE A 19 28.87 10.57 -5.07
C PHE A 19 28.16 11.51 -6.05
N ILE A 20 28.48 11.38 -7.34
CA ILE A 20 27.78 12.12 -8.40
C ILE A 20 26.40 11.45 -8.56
N CYS A 21 25.39 11.97 -7.88
CA CYS A 21 24.01 11.55 -8.11
C CYS A 21 23.69 11.71 -9.60
N PRO A 22 23.14 10.69 -10.28
CA PRO A 22 22.64 10.88 -11.62
C PRO A 22 21.54 11.95 -11.62
N PRO A 23 21.33 12.66 -12.74
CA PRO A 23 20.24 13.61 -12.86
C PRO A 23 18.90 12.90 -12.59
N PRO A 24 17.92 13.60 -11.99
CA PRO A 24 16.62 13.00 -11.70
C PRO A 24 15.89 12.60 -12.99
N PRO A 25 15.05 11.56 -12.95
CA PRO A 25 14.27 11.16 -14.11
C PRO A 25 13.29 12.27 -14.54
N PRO A 26 12.90 12.34 -15.83
CA PRO A 26 11.92 13.31 -16.30
C PRO A 26 10.60 13.19 -15.55
N ARG A 27 9.97 14.34 -15.24
CA ARG A 27 8.63 14.34 -14.64
C ARG A 27 7.63 13.70 -15.59
N LYS A 28 6.78 12.80 -15.07
CA LYS A 28 5.63 12.27 -15.81
C LYS A 28 4.72 13.44 -16.20
N LYS A 29 4.20 13.42 -17.43
CA LYS A 29 3.19 14.38 -17.87
C LYS A 29 1.93 14.23 -17.00
N PRO A 30 1.24 15.32 -16.62
CA PRO A 30 -0.03 15.21 -15.93
C PRO A 30 -1.00 14.44 -16.84
N VAL A 31 -1.49 13.30 -16.37
CA VAL A 31 -2.61 12.64 -17.02
C VAL A 31 -3.83 13.49 -16.69
N VAL A 32 -4.22 14.36 -17.62
CA VAL A 32 -5.55 14.97 -17.63
C VAL A 32 -6.53 13.87 -18.02
N GLY A 33 -6.72 12.92 -17.10
CA GLY A 33 -7.68 11.85 -17.28
C GLY A 33 -9.06 12.45 -17.12
N MET A 34 -9.88 12.44 -18.18
CA MET A 34 -11.32 12.56 -18.02
C MET A 34 -11.74 11.58 -16.92
N ARG A 35 -12.36 12.10 -15.85
CA ARG A 35 -12.96 11.25 -14.83
C ARG A 35 -13.90 10.31 -15.58
N ARG A 36 -13.64 9.02 -15.51
CA ARG A 36 -14.54 8.03 -16.10
C ARG A 36 -15.91 8.23 -15.44
N PRO A 37 -17.01 8.22 -16.22
CA PRO A 37 -18.33 8.27 -15.62
C PRO A 37 -18.51 7.06 -14.69
N PRO A 38 -19.33 7.19 -13.63
CA PRO A 38 -19.65 6.07 -12.77
C PRO A 38 -20.26 4.92 -13.60
N PRO A 39 -20.15 3.66 -13.13
CA PRO A 39 -20.84 2.53 -13.75
C PRO A 39 -22.35 2.78 -13.83
N LYS A 40 -22.96 2.41 -14.96
CA LYS A 40 -24.40 2.64 -15.21
C LYS A 40 -25.31 1.98 -14.18
N GLU A 41 -24.87 0.84 -13.64
CA GLU A 41 -25.65 -0.02 -12.74
C GLU A 41 -25.29 0.18 -11.27
N GLY A 42 -24.51 1.22 -10.96
CA GLY A 42 -23.92 1.43 -9.63
C GLY A 42 -22.66 0.59 -9.41
N TYR A 43 -21.95 0.87 -8.33
CA TYR A 43 -20.70 0.18 -8.01
C TYR A 43 -20.93 -1.15 -7.29
N PHE A 44 -21.97 -1.19 -6.44
CA PHE A 44 -22.32 -2.35 -5.64
C PHE A 44 -23.84 -2.47 -5.61
N GLN A 45 -24.34 -3.64 -6.01
CA GLN A 45 -25.73 -4.02 -5.91
C GLN A 45 -25.82 -5.08 -4.82
N PRO A 46 -26.11 -4.70 -3.57
CA PRO A 46 -26.25 -5.70 -2.51
C PRO A 46 -27.38 -6.67 -2.84
N PRO A 47 -27.22 -7.96 -2.54
CA PRO A 47 -28.35 -8.88 -2.56
C PRO A 47 -29.41 -8.41 -1.55
N ASP A 48 -30.65 -8.80 -1.78
CA ASP A 48 -31.73 -8.56 -0.83
C ASP A 48 -31.39 -9.21 0.53
N LEU A 49 -31.40 -8.39 1.58
CA LEU A 49 -31.07 -8.83 2.93
C LEU A 49 -32.17 -9.71 3.50
N ASP A 50 -33.44 -9.44 3.15
CA ASP A 50 -34.57 -10.21 3.67
C ASP A 50 -34.47 -11.68 3.21
N SER A 51 -34.05 -11.91 1.96
CA SER A 51 -33.72 -13.24 1.44
C SER A 51 -32.65 -14.00 2.26
N LEU A 52 -31.74 -13.30 2.97
CA LEU A 52 -30.73 -13.94 3.84
C LEU A 52 -31.33 -14.40 5.18
N PHE A 53 -32.39 -13.76 5.66
CA PHE A 53 -33.01 -14.03 6.96
C PHE A 53 -34.27 -14.91 6.86
N VAL A 54 -34.80 -15.15 5.65
CA VAL A 54 -36.00 -15.99 5.43
C VAL A 54 -35.76 -17.48 5.70
N TYR A 55 -34.50 -17.94 5.84
CA TYR A 55 -34.22 -19.36 6.12
C TYR A 55 -33.76 -19.61 7.56
N VAL A 56 -34.53 -20.47 8.23
CA VAL A 56 -34.33 -21.11 9.54
C VAL A 56 -34.83 -20.29 10.75
N ALA A 57 -36.13 -20.45 11.04
CA ALA A 57 -36.59 -20.43 12.42
C ALA A 57 -35.81 -21.51 13.21
N ARG A 58 -34.81 -21.09 13.98
CA ARG A 58 -34.09 -21.99 14.89
C ARG A 58 -35.04 -22.30 16.04
N LYS A 59 -35.30 -23.59 16.29
CA LYS A 59 -35.99 -24.01 17.52
C LYS A 59 -35.09 -23.66 18.70
N GLU A 60 -35.54 -22.76 19.55
CA GLU A 60 -34.91 -22.51 20.84
C GLU A 60 -35.00 -23.78 21.70
N ALA A 61 -33.94 -24.08 22.46
CA ALA A 61 -34.00 -25.08 23.52
C ALA A 61 -34.39 -24.35 24.82
N CYS A 62 -35.43 -24.83 25.50
CA CYS A 62 -35.88 -24.28 26.78
C CYS A 62 -34.81 -24.48 27.86
N ALA A 63 -34.70 -23.49 28.76
CA ALA A 63 -33.83 -23.50 29.93
C ALA A 63 -34.30 -24.45 31.03
#